data_AF-A0A1E1F847-F1
#
_entry.id   AF-A0A1E1F847-F1
#
_cell.length_a   1.000
_cell.length_b   1.000
_cell.length_c   1.000
_cell.angle_alpha   90.00
_cell.angle_beta   90.00
_cell.angle_gamma   90.00
#
_symmetry.space_group_name_H-M   'P 1'
#
loop_
_entity.id
_entity.type
_entity.pdbx_description
1 polymer ?
#
loop_
_entity_poly.entity_id
_entity_poly.type
_entity_poly.pdbx_seq_one_letter_code
_entity_poly.pdbx_strand_id
1 'polypeptide(L)'
;MLRAFGEVENALTSEQRLREQIVHVSARRSILQRSLNLARDRYRGGYASYLDALDAQRNLFAVELNAITVREQQLNALVRVWASLGGGWGDRTIADRSALPR
;
A
#
# COMPACT_ATOMS: atom_id res chain seq x y z
N MET A 1 -15.40 19.40 16.58
CA MET A 1 -15.75 17.98 16.82
C MET A 1 -16.11 17.23 15.54
N LEU A 2 -17.07 17.68 14.71
CA LEU A 2 -17.42 16.97 13.47
C LEU A 2 -16.24 16.68 12.51
N ARG A 3 -15.28 17.61 12.38
CA ARG A 3 -14.11 17.42 11.51
C ARG A 3 -13.20 16.27 11.96
N ALA A 4 -12.87 16.21 13.25
CA ALA A 4 -12.04 15.15 13.80
C ALA A 4 -12.70 13.76 13.67
N PHE A 5 -14.02 13.67 13.86
CA PHE A 5 -14.77 12.42 13.69
C PHE A 5 -14.74 11.93 12.23
N GLY A 6 -14.98 12.83 11.26
CA GLY A 6 -14.91 12.49 9.84
C GLY A 6 -13.49 12.11 9.38
N GLU A 7 -12.44 12.71 9.95
CA GLU A 7 -11.05 12.34 9.68
C GLU A 7 -10.73 10.91 10.13
N VAL A 8 -11.23 10.48 11.30
CA VAL A 8 -11.09 9.11 11.80
C VAL A 8 -11.84 8.12 10.89
N GLU A 9 -13.09 8.42 10.52
CA GLU A 9 -13.89 7.57 9.64
C GLU A 9 -13.24 7.38 8.27
N ASN A 10 -12.70 8.46 7.70
CA ASN A 10 -11.95 8.42 6.45
C ASN A 10 -10.68 7.57 6.57
N ALA A 11 -9.94 7.69 7.67
CA ALA A 11 -8.72 6.92 7.90
C ALA A 11 -9.00 5.42 8.05
N LEU A 12 -10.05 5.05 8.81
CA LEU A 12 -10.49 3.66 8.96
C LEU A 12 -10.99 3.06 7.65
N THR A 13 -11.80 3.82 6.89
CA THR A 13 -12.30 3.38 5.58
C THR A 13 -11.15 3.18 4.59
N SER A 14 -10.16 4.09 4.59
CA SER A 14 -8.96 3.97 3.77
C SER A 14 -8.16 2.72 4.12
N GLU A 15 -7.97 2.43 5.41
CA GLU A 15 -7.22 1.27 5.87
C GLU A 15 -7.95 -0.05 5.52
N GLN A 16 -9.28 -0.10 5.64
CA GLN A 16 -10.07 -1.26 5.21
C GLN A 16 -9.89 -1.55 3.71
N ARG A 17 -10.03 -0.53 2.85
CA ARG A 17 -9.85 -0.69 1.39
C ARG A 17 -8.44 -1.16 1.04
N LEU A 18 -7.42 -0.66 1.76
CA LEU A 18 -6.03 -1.07 1.55
C LEU A 18 -5.82 -2.54 1.93
N ARG A 19 -6.47 -3.05 2.97
CA ARG A 19 -6.44 -4.50 3.29
C ARG A 19 -7.01 -5.34 2.16
N GLU A 20 -8.16 -4.96 1.61
CA GLU A 20 -8.78 -5.65 0.48
C GLU A 20 -7.84 -5.63 -0.75
N GLN A 21 -7.24 -4.47 -1.03
CA GLN A 21 -6.28 -4.33 -2.12
C GLN A 21 -5.04 -5.23 -1.94
N ILE A 22 -4.52 -5.38 -0.73
CA ILE A 22 -3.41 -6.30 -0.43
C ILE A 22 -3.77 -7.75 -0.77
N VAL A 23 -5.00 -8.18 -0.47
CA VAL A 23 -5.46 -9.54 -0.82
C VAL A 23 -5.43 -9.74 -2.33
N HIS A 24 -5.96 -8.78 -3.09
CA HIS A 24 -5.98 -8.86 -4.56
C HIS A 24 -4.58 -8.84 -5.17
N VAL A 25 -3.69 -7.97 -4.68
CA VAL A 25 -2.31 -7.88 -5.18
C VAL A 25 -1.52 -9.15 -4.84
N SER A 26 -1.73 -9.71 -3.65
CA SER A 26 -1.11 -10.99 -3.23
C SER A 26 -1.57 -12.15 -4.11
N ALA A 27 -2.87 -12.23 -4.40
CA ALA A 27 -3.42 -13.23 -5.31
C ALA A 27 -2.81 -13.07 -6.72
N ARG A 28 -2.77 -11.85 -7.25
CA ARG A 28 -2.19 -11.56 -8.57
C ARG A 28 -0.71 -11.93 -8.64
N ARG A 29 0.07 -11.62 -7.60
CA ARG A 29 1.48 -12.01 -7.49
C ARG A 29 1.64 -13.53 -7.57
N SER A 30 0.81 -14.27 -6.84
CA SER A 30 0.86 -15.74 -6.82
C SER A 30 0.57 -16.34 -8.20
N ILE A 31 -0.37 -15.76 -8.96
CA ILE A 31 -0.72 -16.19 -10.31
C ILE A 31 0.46 -15.93 -11.25
N LEU A 32 1.03 -14.72 -11.22
CA LEU A 32 2.15 -14.37 -12.10
C LEU A 32 3.43 -15.15 -11.78
N GLN A 33 3.64 -15.52 -10.52
CA GLN A 33 4.73 -16.42 -10.14
C GLN A 33 4.58 -17.80 -10.80
N ARG A 34 3.35 -18.34 -10.84
CA ARG A 34 3.07 -19.60 -11.54
C ARG A 34 3.27 -19.46 -13.05
N SER A 35 2.83 -18.34 -13.64
CA SER A 35 3.05 -18.06 -15.06
C SER A 35 4.53 -17.98 -15.41
N LEU A 36 5.36 -17.34 -14.58
CA LEU A 36 6.80 -17.30 -14.77
C LEU A 36 7.43 -18.69 -14.68
N ASN A 37 7.01 -19.51 -13.73
CA ASN A 37 7.50 -20.88 -13.61
C ASN A 37 7.17 -21.70 -14.87
N LEU A 38 5.92 -21.62 -15.35
CA LEU A 38 5.51 -22.29 -16.58
C LEU A 38 6.30 -21.80 -17.82
N ALA A 39 6.52 -20.49 -17.94
CA ALA A 39 7.29 -19.92 -19.05
C ALA A 39 8.75 -20.40 -19.02
N ARG A 40 9.36 -20.48 -17.83
CA ARG A 40 10.71 -21.02 -17.64
C ARG A 40 10.79 -22.51 -17.99
N ASP A 41 9.79 -23.29 -17.61
CA ASP A 41 9.74 -24.72 -17.92
C ASP A 41 9.61 -24.94 -19.44
N ARG A 42 8.76 -24.16 -20.12
CA ARG A 42 8.63 -24.21 -21.58
C ARG A 42 9.91 -23.78 -22.31
N TYR A 43 10.57 -22.73 -21.82
CA TYR A 43 11.87 -22.30 -22.36
C TYR A 43 12.94 -23.39 -22.22
N ARG A 44 13.06 -24.01 -21.03
CA ARG A 44 14.00 -25.11 -20.80
C ARG A 44 13.69 -26.34 -21.64
N GLY A 45 12.42 -26.61 -21.88
CA GLY A 45 11.97 -27.68 -22.78
C GLY A 45 12.09 -27.36 -24.27
N GLY A 46 12.53 -26.15 -24.64
CA GLY A 46 12.65 -25.71 -26.03
C GLY A 46 11.33 -25.36 -26.72
N TYR A 47 10.21 -25.30 -25.97
CA TYR A 47 8.86 -25.04 -26.49
C TYR A 47 8.48 -23.56 -26.55
N ALA A 48 9.26 -22.68 -25.91
CA ALA A 48 8.99 -21.24 -25.86
C ALA A 48 10.28 -20.42 -25.94
N SER A 49 10.17 -19.19 -26.41
CA SER A 49 11.30 -18.27 -26.47
C SER A 49 11.69 -17.78 -25.07
N TYR A 50 12.96 -17.42 -24.89
CA TYR A 50 13.39 -16.72 -23.67
C TYR A 50 12.64 -15.39 -23.44
N LEU A 51 12.15 -14.77 -24.53
CA LEU A 51 11.35 -13.55 -24.46
C LEU A 51 10.05 -13.77 -23.66
N ASP A 52 9.40 -14.92 -23.79
CA ASP A 52 8.16 -15.21 -23.05
C ASP A 52 8.43 -15.30 -21.53
N ALA A 53 9.57 -15.90 -21.15
CA ALA A 53 10.01 -15.95 -19.75
C ALA A 53 10.38 -14.56 -19.21
N LEU A 54 11.02 -13.73 -20.03
CA LEU A 54 11.36 -12.36 -19.67
C LEU A 54 10.11 -11.50 -19.47
N ASP A 55 9.12 -11.62 -20.35
CA ASP A 55 7.86 -10.88 -20.23
C ASP A 55 7.04 -11.34 -19.02
N ALA A 56 7.00 -12.65 -18.74
CA ALA A 56 6.42 -13.17 -17.50
C ALA A 56 7.12 -12.62 -16.26
N GLN A 57 8.46 -12.50 -16.29
CA GLN A 57 9.24 -11.94 -15.19
C GLN A 57 8.96 -10.44 -15.00
N ARG A 58 8.89 -9.67 -16.10
CA ARG A 58 8.53 -8.24 -16.07
C ARG A 58 7.15 -8.02 -15.46
N ASN A 59 6.18 -8.83 -15.84
CA ASN A 59 4.82 -8.76 -15.29
C ASN A 59 4.79 -9.07 -13.80
N LEU A 60 5.50 -10.12 -13.35
CA LEU A 60 5.63 -10.43 -11.93
C LEU A 60 6.26 -9.25 -11.16
N PHE A 61 7.37 -8.72 -11.66
CA PHE A 61 8.08 -7.62 -11.02
C PHE A 61 7.20 -6.37 -10.87
N ALA A 62 6.41 -6.02 -11.88
CA ALA A 62 5.47 -4.89 -11.81
C ALA A 62 4.43 -5.07 -10.69
N VAL A 63 3.94 -6.29 -10.46
CA VAL A 63 3.00 -6.58 -9.36
C VAL A 63 3.69 -6.62 -8.01
N GLU A 64 4.94 -7.05 -7.93
CA GLU A 64 5.74 -6.97 -6.70
C GLU A 64 6.00 -5.51 -6.28
N LEU A 65 6.33 -4.63 -7.23
CA LEU A 65 6.42 -3.20 -6.97
C LEU A 65 5.09 -2.62 -6.48
N ASN A 66 3.98 -3.00 -7.11
CA ASN A 66 2.65 -2.58 -6.67
C ASN A 66 2.35 -3.05 -5.23
N ALA A 67 2.73 -4.28 -4.87
CA ALA A 67 2.57 -4.79 -3.52
C ALA A 67 3.30 -3.95 -2.48
N ILE A 68 4.52 -3.49 -2.80
CA ILE A 68 5.29 -2.60 -1.94
C ILE A 68 4.58 -1.25 -1.78
N THR A 69 4.11 -0.65 -2.88
CA THR A 69 3.36 0.62 -2.83
C THR A 69 2.09 0.51 -1.99
N VAL A 70 1.31 -0.55 -2.16
CA VAL A 70 0.06 -0.74 -1.38
C VAL A 70 0.38 -0.95 0.10
N ARG A 71 1.46 -1.68 0.41
CA ARG A 71 1.92 -1.86 1.80
C ARG A 71 2.35 -0.53 2.43
N GLU A 72 3.08 0.30 1.69
CA GLU A 72 3.48 1.65 2.12
C GLU A 72 2.25 2.53 2.40
N GLN A 73 1.26 2.52 1.50
CA GLN A 73 0.00 3.23 1.71
C GLN A 73 -0.76 2.74 2.96
N GLN A 74 -0.76 1.44 3.23
CA GLN A 74 -1.37 0.87 4.43
C GLN A 74 -0.70 1.38 5.71
N LEU A 75 0.64 1.40 5.75
CA LEU A 75 1.39 1.91 6.89
C LEU A 75 1.09 3.40 7.12
N ASN A 76 1.04 4.20 6.05
CA ASN A 76 0.67 5.61 6.14
C ASN A 76 -0.79 5.81 6.62
N ALA A 77 -1.71 4.95 6.20
CA ALA A 77 -3.09 4.97 6.67
C ALA A 77 -3.17 4.65 8.17
N LEU A 78 -2.43 3.66 8.66
CA LEU A 78 -2.34 3.33 10.09
C LEU A 78 -1.78 4.49 10.92
N VAL A 79 -0.74 5.19 10.42
CA VAL A 79 -0.20 6.39 11.07
C VAL A 79 -1.26 7.50 11.14
N ARG A 80 -2.06 7.70 10.08
CA ARG A 80 -3.17 8.67 10.07
C ARG A 80 -4.26 8.32 11.07
N VAL A 81 -4.66 7.05 11.17
CA VAL A 81 -5.60 6.58 12.19
C VAL A 81 -5.07 6.94 13.59
N TRP A 82 -3.80 6.62 13.88
CA TRP A 82 -3.14 6.96 15.14
C TRP A 82 -3.14 8.47 15.44
N ALA A 83 -2.81 9.29 14.45
CA ALA A 83 -2.83 10.75 14.59
C ALA A 83 -4.24 11.27 14.91
N SER A 84 -5.26 10.75 14.21
CA SER A 84 -6.67 11.18 14.32
C SER A 84 -7.33 10.80 15.67
N LEU A 85 -6.88 9.70 16.30
CA LEU A 85 -7.39 9.25 17.61
C LEU A 85 -6.83 10.05 18.80
N GLY A 86 -5.88 10.96 18.56
CA GLY A 86 -5.42 11.90 19.57
C GLY A 86 -3.92 12.02 19.73
N GLY A 87 -3.12 11.41 18.85
CA GLY A 87 -1.69 11.72 18.75
C GLY A 87 -1.39 13.15 18.26
N GLY A 88 -2.39 13.86 17.70
CA GLY A 88 -2.27 15.22 17.16
C GLY A 88 -2.72 16.37 18.08
N TRP A 89 -3.10 16.13 19.34
CA TRP A 89 -3.59 17.20 20.24
C TRP A 89 -2.51 18.15 20.79
N GLY A 90 -1.25 18.07 20.34
CA GLY A 90 -0.16 18.92 20.84
C GLY A 90 0.12 20.20 20.04
N ASP A 91 -0.15 20.22 18.73
CA ASP A 91 0.41 21.26 17.85
C ASP A 91 -0.46 22.53 17.75
N ARG A 92 -1.66 22.52 18.34
CA ARG A 92 -2.49 23.73 18.51
C ARG A 92 -2.44 24.31 19.93
N THR A 93 -1.36 24.06 20.66
CA THR A 93 -1.14 24.65 21.99
C THR A 93 0.10 25.56 22.05
N ILE A 94 0.85 25.71 20.95
CA ILE A 94 2.01 26.63 20.87
C ILE A 94 1.70 27.91 20.08
N ALA A 95 0.48 28.05 19.52
CA ALA A 95 0.06 29.29 18.86
C ALA A 95 -0.49 30.35 19.83
N ASP A 96 -0.63 30.04 21.13
CA ASP A 96 -1.13 30.95 22.17
C ASP A 96 -0.05 31.23 23.24
N ARG A 97 1.12 31.69 22.78
CA ARG A 97 2.14 32.31 23.66
C ARG A 97 2.59 33.69 23.17
N SER A 98 2.02 34.19 22.07
CA SER A 98 2.26 35.55 21.55
C SER A 98 1.32 36.62 22.15
N ALA A 99 0.50 36.27 23.15
CA ALA A 99 -0.38 37.21 23.84
C ALA A 99 -0.02 37.35 25.33
N LEU A 100 1.10 38.01 25.62
CA LEU A 100 1.29 38.68 26.92
C LEU A 100 1.62 40.16 26.66
N PRO A 101 0.69 41.09 26.94
CA PRO A 101 1.04 42.50 27.07
C PRO A 101 1.69 42.75 28.44
N ARG A 102 2.97 43.14 28.44
CA ARG A 102 3.54 44.20 29.29
C ARG A 102 4.82 44.72 28.66
#